data_AF-A0A2E7D6E8-F1
#
_entry.id   AF-A0A2E7D6E8-F1
#
_cell.length_a   1.000
_cell.length_b   1.000
_cell.length_c   1.000
_cell.angle_alpha   90.00
_cell.angle_beta   90.00
_cell.angle_gamma   90.00
#
_symmetry.space_group_name_H-M   'P 1'
#
loop_
_entity.id
_entity.type
_entity.pdbx_description
1 polymer ?
#
loop_
_entity_poly.entity_id
_entity_poly.type
_entity_poly.pdbx_seq_one_letter_code
_entity_poly.pdbx_strand_id
1 'polypeptide(L)'
;MPPFPINQNNADPLTDEPQGELQWTQFTYPFNLTGQPACSVPAGWTSDDLPIGLQIVGPRFADALVLRAADAFEQVRPWADRWPSIAKIENSK
;
A
#
# COMPACT_ATOMS: atom_id res chain seq x y z
N MET A 1 9.82 9.19 4.86
CA MET A 1 10.30 8.00 5.57
C MET A 1 11.08 7.18 4.56
N PRO A 2 12.41 7.06 4.70
CA PRO A 2 13.22 6.29 3.77
C PRO A 2 12.84 4.79 3.85
N PRO A 3 13.03 4.01 2.79
CA PRO A 3 12.87 2.57 2.84
C PRO A 3 13.90 1.94 3.78
N PHE A 4 13.56 0.82 4.39
CA PHE A 4 14.51 0.08 5.23
C PHE A 4 15.69 -0.47 4.39
N PRO A 5 16.89 -0.60 5.00
CA PRO A 5 18.01 -1.30 4.37
C PRO A 5 17.63 -2.72 3.93
N ILE A 6 18.27 -3.18 2.86
CA ILE A 6 18.18 -4.58 2.42
C ILE A 6 18.57 -5.50 3.60
N ASN A 7 17.72 -6.48 3.90
CA ASN A 7 17.76 -7.42 5.05
C ASN A 7 17.21 -6.91 6.39
N GLN A 8 16.58 -5.74 6.43
CA GLN A 8 15.93 -5.22 7.65
C GLN A 8 14.42 -5.12 7.43
N ASN A 9 13.67 -6.13 7.88
CA ASN A 9 12.23 -6.28 7.60
C ASN A 9 11.31 -5.91 8.78
N ASN A 10 11.87 -5.61 9.96
CA ASN A 10 11.10 -5.47 11.19
C ASN A 10 11.61 -4.34 12.10
N ALA A 11 12.30 -3.33 11.57
CA ALA A 11 12.70 -2.19 12.39
C ALA A 11 11.54 -1.20 12.52
N ASP A 12 11.40 -0.61 13.69
CA ASP A 12 10.49 0.50 13.90
C ASP A 12 11.02 1.73 13.13
N PRO A 13 10.24 2.33 12.22
CA PRO A 13 10.72 3.47 11.44
C PRO A 13 10.92 4.76 12.26
N LEU A 14 10.45 4.81 13.51
CA LEU A 14 10.59 5.94 14.43
C LEU A 14 11.66 5.70 15.50
N THR A 15 11.89 4.44 15.90
CA THR A 15 12.79 4.09 17.01
C THR A 15 13.97 3.22 16.60
N ASP A 16 14.00 2.69 15.38
CA ASP A 16 14.96 1.69 14.87
C ASP A 16 15.04 0.40 15.70
N GLU A 17 14.17 0.24 16.69
CA GLU A 17 14.11 -0.95 17.53
C GLU A 17 13.48 -2.13 16.76
N PRO A 18 13.95 -3.37 16.98
CA PRO A 18 13.34 -4.54 16.40
C PRO A 18 11.91 -4.71 16.94
N GLN A 19 10.95 -4.66 16.03
CA GLN A 19 9.56 -4.93 16.28
C GLN A 19 9.27 -6.44 16.20
N GLY A 20 8.24 -6.88 16.93
CA GLY A 20 7.75 -8.25 16.86
C GLY A 20 7.23 -8.60 15.46
N GLU A 21 7.22 -9.88 15.10
CA GLU A 21 6.91 -10.39 13.75
C GLU A 21 5.57 -9.94 13.15
N LEU A 22 4.65 -9.40 13.94
CA LEU A 22 3.33 -8.92 13.50
C LEU A 22 3.19 -7.39 13.50
N GLN A 23 4.14 -6.67 14.09
CA GLN A 23 4.06 -5.22 14.26
C GLN A 23 4.36 -4.45 12.96
N TRP A 24 5.15 -5.03 12.04
CA TRP A 24 5.40 -4.47 10.70
C TRP A 24 4.17 -4.52 9.76
N THR A 25 3.16 -5.34 10.08
CA THR A 25 1.87 -5.45 9.35
C THR A 25 0.69 -4.93 10.15
N GLN A 26 0.92 -4.06 11.14
CA GLN A 26 -0.13 -3.58 12.05
C GLN A 26 -1.40 -3.07 11.35
N PHE A 27 -1.26 -2.49 10.15
CA PHE A 27 -2.41 -2.01 9.36
C PHE A 27 -3.07 -3.08 8.51
N THR A 28 -2.39 -4.17 8.14
CA THR A 28 -2.94 -5.17 7.19
C THR A 28 -3.32 -6.49 7.85
N TYR A 29 -2.54 -6.93 8.84
CA TYR A 29 -2.68 -8.24 9.48
C TYR A 29 -4.04 -8.49 10.15
N PRO A 30 -4.65 -7.52 10.87
CA PRO A 30 -5.94 -7.77 11.53
C PRO A 30 -7.04 -8.23 10.55
N PHE A 31 -6.99 -7.77 9.30
CA PHE A 31 -7.99 -8.10 8.28
C PHE A 31 -7.85 -9.51 7.71
N ASN A 32 -6.64 -10.09 7.76
CA ASN A 32 -6.43 -11.50 7.42
C ASN A 32 -7.10 -12.42 8.45
N LEU A 33 -7.02 -12.07 9.74
CA LEU A 33 -7.65 -12.84 10.82
C LEU A 33 -9.16 -12.67 10.84
N THR A 34 -9.61 -11.44 10.61
CA THR A 34 -11.02 -11.09 10.73
C THR A 34 -11.78 -11.38 9.43
N GLY A 35 -11.13 -11.52 8.27
CA GLY A 35 -11.75 -11.90 7.00
C GLY A 35 -12.51 -10.77 6.30
N GLN A 36 -12.21 -9.51 6.64
CA GLN A 36 -12.77 -8.35 5.96
C GLN A 36 -12.10 -8.18 4.58
N PRO A 37 -12.87 -7.79 3.55
CA PRO A 37 -12.28 -7.36 2.29
C PRO A 37 -11.49 -6.06 2.50
N ALA A 38 -10.26 -6.02 1.95
CA ALA A 38 -9.38 -4.87 2.00
C ALA A 38 -8.74 -4.64 0.62
N CYS A 39 -8.63 -3.38 0.20
CA CYS A 39 -8.02 -2.96 -1.06
C CYS A 39 -6.99 -1.85 -0.79
N SER A 40 -5.85 -1.89 -1.47
CA SER A 40 -4.83 -0.83 -1.42
C SER A 40 -4.85 -0.05 -2.73
N VAL A 41 -4.98 1.27 -2.65
CA VAL A 41 -4.97 2.18 -3.80
C VAL A 41 -3.84 3.21 -3.68
N PRO A 42 -3.17 3.62 -4.78
CA PRO A 42 -2.18 4.69 -4.74
C PRO A 42 -2.81 6.04 -4.36
N ALA A 43 -2.39 6.62 -3.24
CA ALA A 43 -2.96 7.86 -2.69
C ALA A 43 -2.07 9.09 -2.89
N GLY A 44 -0.83 8.90 -3.34
CA GLY A 44 0.12 9.97 -3.56
C GLY A 44 1.55 9.47 -3.61
N TRP A 45 2.48 10.41 -3.59
CA TRP A 45 3.91 10.14 -3.58
C TRP A 45 4.61 11.05 -2.58
N THR A 46 5.71 10.57 -2.03
CA THR A 46 6.59 11.37 -1.19
C THR A 46 7.34 12.40 -2.03
N SER A 47 8.05 13.33 -1.36
CA SER A 47 9.01 14.24 -2.01
C SER A 47 10.10 13.51 -2.78
N ASP A 48 10.41 12.27 -2.37
CA ASP A 48 11.48 11.43 -2.92
C ASP A 48 10.93 10.46 -4.00
N ASP A 49 9.76 10.76 -4.54
CA ASP A 49 9.09 10.01 -5.62
C ASP A 49 8.68 8.57 -5.26
N LEU A 50 8.57 8.24 -3.96
CA LEU A 50 8.11 6.93 -3.51
C LEU A 50 6.58 6.88 -3.39
N PRO A 51 5.92 5.77 -3.79
CA PRO A 51 4.47 5.66 -3.73
C PRO A 51 3.95 5.57 -2.29
N ILE A 52 2.80 6.20 -2.04
CA ILE A 52 2.05 6.12 -0.79
C ILE A 52 0.73 5.39 -1.07
N GLY A 53 0.45 4.32 -0.33
CA GLY A 53 -0.81 3.56 -0.42
C GLY A 53 -1.84 4.01 0.62
N LEU A 54 -3.12 3.98 0.23
CA LEU A 54 -4.28 4.07 1.13
C LEU A 54 -4.98 2.71 1.15
N GLN A 55 -5.21 2.19 2.36
CA GLN A 55 -5.98 0.96 2.55
C GLN A 55 -7.44 1.26 2.83
N ILE A 56 -8.34 0.69 2.03
CA ILE A 56 -9.79 0.75 2.19
C ILE A 56 -10.27 -0.62 2.68
N VAL A 57 -11.03 -0.64 3.77
CA VAL A 57 -11.52 -1.88 4.39
C VAL A 57 -13.04 -1.79 4.57
N GLY A 58 -13.73 -2.85 4.15
CA GLY A 58 -15.18 -2.95 4.25
C GLY A 58 -15.67 -4.02 5.23
N PRO A 59 -16.98 -4.10 5.46
CA PRO A 59 -17.59 -5.22 6.17
C PRO A 59 -17.33 -6.57 5.47
N ARG A 60 -17.40 -7.67 6.22
CA ARG A 60 -17.32 -9.02 5.65
C ARG A 60 -18.29 -9.20 4.47
N PHE A 61 -17.81 -9.85 3.41
CA PHE A 61 -18.55 -10.15 2.18
C PHE A 61 -19.01 -8.90 1.38
N ALA A 62 -18.47 -7.71 1.69
CA ALA A 62 -18.80 -6.47 1.01
C ALA A 62 -17.72 -6.07 -0.03
N ASP A 63 -17.12 -7.04 -0.74
CA ASP A 63 -16.06 -6.82 -1.73
C ASP A 63 -16.47 -5.78 -2.78
N ALA A 64 -17.71 -5.86 -3.27
CA ALA A 64 -18.27 -4.90 -4.22
C ALA A 64 -18.36 -3.47 -3.66
N LEU A 65 -18.52 -3.30 -2.35
CA LEU A 65 -18.50 -1.98 -1.72
C LEU A 65 -17.07 -1.43 -1.68
N VAL A 66 -16.11 -2.26 -1.28
CA VAL A 66 -14.69 -1.88 -1.24
C VAL A 66 -14.19 -1.49 -2.63
N LEU A 67 -14.51 -2.27 -3.66
CA LEU A 67 -14.13 -1.96 -5.04
C LEU A 67 -14.80 -0.69 -5.57
N ARG A 68 -16.08 -0.43 -5.25
CA ARG A 68 -16.73 0.84 -5.62
C ARG A 68 -16.09 2.05 -4.94
N ALA A 69 -15.64 1.91 -3.69
CA ALA A 69 -14.92 2.97 -3.01
C ALA A 69 -13.54 3.22 -3.62
N ALA A 70 -12.83 2.15 -4.02
CA ALA A 70 -11.57 2.24 -4.73
C ALA A 70 -11.71 2.92 -6.10
N ASP A 71 -12.72 2.53 -6.90
CA ASP A 71 -13.04 3.15 -8.18
C ASP A 71 -13.39 4.64 -7.99
N ALA A 72 -14.26 4.97 -7.03
CA ALA A 72 -14.59 6.37 -6.73
C ALA A 72 -13.35 7.21 -6.35
N PHE A 73 -12.40 6.61 -5.62
CA PHE A 73 -11.14 7.27 -5.29
C PHE A 73 -10.26 7.46 -6.54
N GLU A 74 -10.14 6.44 -7.39
CA GLU A 74 -9.38 6.49 -8.64
C GLU A 74 -9.91 7.57 -9.60
N GLN A 75 -11.23 7.71 -9.73
CA GLN A 75 -11.85 8.75 -10.57
C GLN A 75 -11.50 10.18 -10.11
N VAL A 76 -11.36 10.39 -8.80
CA VAL A 76 -11.00 11.70 -8.23
C VAL A 76 -9.49 11.92 -8.22
N ARG A 77 -8.70 10.85 -8.10
CA ARG A 77 -7.24 10.85 -7.98
C ARG A 77 -6.61 9.81 -8.91
N PRO A 78 -6.63 10.04 -10.24
CA PRO A 78 -6.07 9.09 -11.19
C PRO A 78 -4.56 8.96 -10.99
N TRP A 79 -4.07 7.72 -11.03
CA TRP A 79 -2.66 7.37 -10.83
C TRP A 79 -2.09 6.53 -11.98
N ALA A 80 -2.95 6.05 -12.90
CA ALA A 80 -2.62 5.08 -13.94
C ALA A 80 -1.47 5.52 -14.89
N ASP A 81 -1.23 6.82 -15.04
CA ASP A 81 -0.16 7.36 -15.88
C ASP A 81 1.22 7.33 -15.19
N ARG A 82 1.28 7.11 -13.87
CA ARG A 82 2.52 7.24 -13.08
C ARG A 82 3.11 5.87 -12.75
N TRP A 83 3.94 5.39 -13.68
CA TRP A 83 4.72 4.15 -13.54
C TRP A 83 6.20 4.43 -13.26
N PRO A 84 6.86 3.60 -12.42
CA PRO A 84 8.29 3.74 -12.14
C PRO A 84 9.10 3.48 -13.42
N SER A 85 10.26 4.13 -13.54
CA SER A 85 11.13 4.04 -14.73
C SER A 85 11.56 2.61 -15.05
N ILE A 86 11.79 1.78 -14.03
CA ILE A 86 12.13 0.35 -14.19
C ILE A 86 11.04 -0.43 -14.94
N ALA A 87 9.77 -0.05 -14.81
CA ALA A 87 8.66 -0.69 -15.52
C ALA A 87 8.57 -0.24 -17.00
N LYS A 88 9.25 0.85 -17.38
CA LYS A 88 9.20 1.41 -18.75
C LYS A 88 10.26 0.81 -19.70
N ILE A 89 11.12 -0.10 -19.23
CA ILE A 89 12.30 -0.56 -19.98
C ILE A 89 11.99 -1.62 -21.08
N GLU A 90 10.77 -2.15 -21.19
CA GLU A 90 10.47 -3.24 -22.16
C GLU A 90 9.81 -2.85 -23.48
N ASN A 91 9.70 -1.55 -23.83
CA ASN A 91 9.04 -1.16 -25.10
C ASN A 91 9.90 -0.37 -26.10
N SER A 92 11.22 -0.31 -25.93
CA SER A 92 12.12 0.14 -27.01
C SER A 92 12.66 -1.08 -27.75
N LYS A 93 11.97 -1.48 -28.83
CA LYS A 93 12.65 -2.13 -29.96
C LYS A 93 13.57 -1.13 -30.64
#